data_AF-A0A2A5BM18-F1
#
_entry.id   AF-A0A2A5BM18-F1
#
_cell.length_a   1.000
_cell.length_b   1.000
_cell.length_c   1.000
_cell.angle_alpha   90.00
_cell.angle_beta   90.00
_cell.angle_gamma   90.00
#
_symmetry.space_group_name_H-M   'P 1'
#
loop_
_entity.id
_entity.type
_entity.pdbx_description
1 polymer ?
#
loop_
_entity_poly.entity_id
_entity_poly.type
_entity_poly.pdbx_seq_one_letter_code
_entity_poly.pdbx_strand_id
1 'polypeptide(L)'
;MNMSNEEYVKKKQARIGEVALGMLDGSVHYLKGSIELASLRHEIGAYENDPDFFVFVAILSEIDSLPLESPRQEWSAEELARHEPEIKKSIDWAKEISLPQCKSLAERFSA
;
A
#
# COMPACT_ATOMS: atom_id res chain seq x y z
N MET A 1 -5.43 1.53 -30.02
CA MET A 1 -5.14 0.09 -29.78
C MET A 1 -5.65 -0.25 -28.40
N ASN A 2 -6.54 -1.24 -28.28
CA ASN A 2 -6.95 -1.73 -26.96
C ASN A 2 -5.86 -2.69 -26.46
N MET A 3 -5.45 -2.51 -25.21
CA MET A 3 -4.47 -3.36 -24.54
C MET A 3 -5.07 -4.76 -24.32
N SER A 4 -4.27 -5.81 -24.47
CA SER A 4 -4.71 -7.16 -24.15
C SER A 4 -4.85 -7.34 -22.63
N ASN A 5 -5.63 -8.34 -22.20
CA ASN A 5 -5.76 -8.67 -20.78
C ASN A 5 -4.40 -9.05 -20.14
N GLU A 6 -3.54 -9.74 -20.90
CA GLU A 6 -2.20 -10.11 -20.43
C GLU A 6 -1.27 -8.90 -20.26
N GLU A 7 -1.33 -7.95 -21.20
CA GLU A 7 -0.58 -6.70 -21.11
C GLU A 7 -1.06 -5.83 -19.94
N TYR A 8 -2.37 -5.83 -19.68
CA TYR A 8 -2.96 -5.18 -18.52
C TYR A 8 -2.42 -5.77 -17.21
N VAL A 9 -2.52 -7.10 -17.04
CA VAL A 9 -2.03 -7.79 -15.83
C VAL A 9 -0.55 -7.55 -15.61
N LYS A 10 0.28 -7.63 -16.66
CA LYS A 10 1.72 -7.34 -16.56
C LYS A 10 2.03 -5.93 -16.07
N LYS A 11 1.27 -4.93 -16.53
CA LYS A 11 1.43 -3.55 -16.02
C LYS A 11 1.06 -3.43 -14.54
N LYS A 12 0.03 -4.16 -14.09
CA LYS A 12 -0.38 -4.18 -12.69
C LYS A 12 0.63 -4.90 -11.80
N GLN A 13 1.24 -5.97 -12.31
CA GLN A 13 2.38 -6.65 -11.67
C GLN A 13 3.56 -5.69 -11.51
N ALA A 14 4.01 -5.04 -12.60
CA ALA A 14 5.08 -4.04 -12.51
C ALA A 14 4.77 -2.95 -11.48
N ARG A 15 3.53 -2.46 -11.44
CA ARG A 15 3.08 -1.47 -10.46
C ARG A 15 3.17 -1.97 -9.02
N ILE A 16 2.86 -3.24 -8.75
CA ILE A 16 3.03 -3.85 -7.42
C ILE A 16 4.50 -3.77 -6.99
N GLY A 17 5.43 -4.13 -7.89
CA GLY A 17 6.87 -4.05 -7.62
C GLY A 17 7.34 -2.63 -7.33
N GLU A 18 6.91 -1.66 -8.14
CA GLU A 18 7.20 -0.23 -7.94
C GLU A 18 6.71 0.28 -6.59
N VAL A 19 5.46 -0.01 -6.23
CA VAL A 19 4.86 0.44 -4.97
C VAL A 19 5.56 -0.20 -3.77
N ALA A 20 5.83 -1.51 -3.84
CA ALA A 20 6.52 -2.23 -2.78
C ALA A 20 7.94 -1.68 -2.56
N LEU A 21 8.71 -1.44 -3.63
CA LEU A 21 10.02 -0.79 -3.55
C LEU A 21 9.92 0.63 -2.98
N GLY A 22 8.96 1.41 -3.47
CA GLY A 22 8.76 2.78 -2.99
C GLY A 22 8.38 2.86 -1.51
N MET A 23 7.65 1.87 -0.99
CA MET A 23 7.37 1.76 0.44
C MET A 23 8.61 1.41 1.25
N LEU A 24 9.53 0.60 0.70
CA LEU A 24 10.78 0.21 1.33
C LEU A 24 11.80 1.37 1.37
N ASP A 25 11.90 2.14 0.28
CA ASP A 25 12.84 3.27 0.17
C ASP A 25 12.27 4.60 0.70
N GLY A 26 10.96 4.66 0.95
CA GLY A 26 10.25 5.82 1.51
C GLY A 26 9.76 6.83 0.47
N SER A 27 9.92 6.57 -0.82
CA SER A 27 9.35 7.40 -1.90
C SER A 27 7.83 7.28 -2.03
N VAL A 28 7.23 6.20 -1.50
CA VAL A 28 5.78 6.01 -1.37
C VAL A 28 5.39 6.06 0.10
N HIS A 29 4.40 6.89 0.44
CA HIS A 29 3.85 6.95 1.79
C HIS A 29 3.29 5.57 2.18
N TYR A 30 3.78 5.02 3.29
CA TYR A 30 3.57 3.60 3.63
C TYR A 30 2.11 3.18 3.63
N LEU A 31 1.23 3.93 4.31
CA LEU A 31 -0.21 3.61 4.37
C LEU A 31 -0.91 3.73 3.01
N LYS A 32 -0.47 4.65 2.15
CA LYS A 32 -1.03 4.81 0.80
C LYS A 32 -0.58 3.67 -0.11
N GLY A 33 0.68 3.26 0.02
CA GLY A 33 1.18 2.05 -0.63
C GLY A 33 0.43 0.80 -0.17
N SER A 34 0.11 0.68 1.12
CA SER A 34 -0.71 -0.44 1.63
C SER A 34 -2.12 -0.47 0.99
N ILE A 35 -2.78 0.68 0.85
CA ILE A 35 -4.05 0.82 0.13
C ILE A 35 -3.90 0.34 -1.31
N GLU A 36 -2.89 0.84 -2.01
CA GLU A 36 -2.66 0.50 -3.41
C GLU A 36 -2.33 -0.99 -3.62
N LEU A 37 -1.45 -1.57 -2.80
CA LEU A 37 -1.12 -3.01 -2.86
C LEU A 37 -2.33 -3.89 -2.58
N ALA A 38 -3.16 -3.52 -1.59
CA ALA A 38 -4.41 -4.21 -1.34
C ALA A 38 -5.31 -4.16 -2.58
N SER A 39 -5.50 -3.00 -3.22
CA SER A 39 -6.32 -2.89 -4.42
C SER A 39 -5.74 -3.67 -5.62
N LEU A 40 -4.43 -3.59 -5.86
CA LEU A 40 -3.77 -4.22 -7.00
C LEU A 40 -3.85 -5.75 -7.01
N ARG A 41 -4.02 -6.40 -5.83
CA ARG A 41 -4.22 -7.86 -5.74
C ARG A 41 -5.39 -8.34 -6.58
N HIS A 42 -6.45 -7.52 -6.66
CA HIS A 42 -7.66 -7.80 -7.42
C HIS A 42 -7.40 -7.79 -8.93
N GLU A 43 -6.57 -6.84 -9.37
CA GLU A 43 -6.25 -6.61 -10.78
C GLU A 43 -5.40 -7.74 -11.39
N ILE A 44 -4.65 -8.47 -10.56
CA ILE A 44 -3.81 -9.60 -11.00
C ILE A 44 -4.42 -10.97 -10.65
N GLY A 45 -5.62 -11.00 -10.07
CA GLY A 45 -6.28 -12.24 -9.66
C GLY A 45 -5.67 -12.93 -8.43
N ALA A 46 -4.88 -12.21 -7.62
CA ALA A 46 -4.21 -12.73 -6.42
C ALA A 46 -5.11 -12.70 -5.17
N TYR A 47 -6.33 -13.24 -5.27
CA TYR A 47 -7.26 -13.43 -4.14
C TYR A 47 -6.92 -14.71 -3.38
N GLU A 48 -7.26 -14.78 -2.08
CA GLU A 48 -7.24 -15.93 -1.13
C GLU A 48 -5.97 -16.82 -1.04
N ASN A 49 -5.13 -16.83 -2.06
CA ASN A 49 -4.03 -17.76 -2.28
C ASN A 49 -2.66 -17.10 -2.18
N ASP A 50 -2.60 -15.76 -2.17
CA ASP A 50 -1.33 -15.04 -2.06
C ASP A 50 -1.15 -14.47 -0.64
N PRO A 51 -0.36 -15.15 0.21
CA PRO A 51 -0.17 -14.75 1.59
C PRO A 51 0.52 -13.39 1.73
N ASP A 52 1.23 -12.92 0.71
CA ASP A 52 1.92 -11.64 0.75
C ASP A 52 0.94 -10.46 0.71
N PHE A 53 -0.30 -10.64 0.23
CA PHE A 53 -1.29 -9.58 0.18
C PHE A 53 -2.18 -9.48 1.43
N PHE A 54 -2.27 -10.54 2.25
CA PHE A 54 -3.21 -10.58 3.38
C PHE A 54 -2.93 -9.51 4.43
N VAL A 55 -1.65 -9.24 4.70
CA VAL A 55 -1.26 -8.24 5.70
C VAL A 55 -1.79 -6.85 5.35
N PHE A 56 -1.87 -6.50 4.07
CA PHE A 56 -2.37 -5.20 3.65
C PHE A 56 -3.87 -5.06 3.91
N VAL A 57 -4.67 -6.14 3.79
CA VAL A 57 -6.09 -6.12 4.16
C VAL A 57 -6.27 -5.80 5.65
N ALA A 58 -5.44 -6.38 6.52
CA ALA A 58 -5.41 -6.03 7.94
C ALA A 58 -5.06 -4.56 8.17
N ILE A 59 -4.08 -4.03 7.42
CA ILE A 59 -3.70 -2.62 7.50
C ILE A 59 -4.88 -1.71 7.10
N LEU A 60 -5.60 -2.03 6.03
CA LEU A 60 -6.74 -1.23 5.58
C LEU A 60 -7.83 -1.13 6.66
N SER A 61 -8.12 -2.23 7.34
CA SER A 61 -9.10 -2.24 8.43
C SER A 61 -8.68 -1.37 9.62
N GLU A 62 -7.38 -1.26 9.91
CA GLU A 62 -6.87 -0.43 11.01
C GLU A 62 -6.88 1.07 10.66
N ILE A 63 -6.67 1.42 9.39
CA ILE A 63 -6.51 2.82 8.95
C ILE A 63 -7.77 3.41 8.33
N ASP A 64 -8.89 2.69 8.34
CA ASP A 64 -10.14 3.06 7.65
C ASP A 64 -10.70 4.42 8.10
N SER A 65 -10.44 4.79 9.34
CA SER A 65 -10.88 6.03 9.99
C SER A 65 -9.88 7.18 9.84
N LEU A 66 -8.69 6.94 9.28
CA LEU A 66 -7.66 7.96 9.13
C LEU A 66 -7.92 8.84 7.89
N PRO A 67 -7.72 10.16 7.98
CA PRO A 67 -7.97 11.10 6.88
C PRO A 67 -6.87 11.10 5.80
N LEU A 68 -6.51 9.95 5.23
CA LEU A 68 -5.36 9.83 4.31
C LEU A 68 -5.58 10.49 2.94
N GLU A 69 -6.83 10.75 2.57
CA GLU A 69 -7.20 11.39 1.30
C GLU A 69 -7.11 12.93 1.34
N SER A 70 -7.19 13.53 2.52
CA SER A 70 -7.07 14.98 2.67
C SER A 70 -5.59 15.39 2.68
N PRO A 71 -5.17 16.38 1.86
CA PRO A 71 -3.83 16.92 1.92
C PRO A 71 -3.55 17.48 3.32
N ARG A 72 -2.44 17.06 3.93
CA ARG A 72 -2.02 17.52 5.26
C ARG A 72 -1.89 19.05 5.36
N GLN A 73 -1.61 19.72 4.23
CA GLN A 73 -1.52 21.17 4.14
C GLN A 73 -2.87 21.89 4.35
N GLU A 74 -3.98 21.18 4.22
CA GLU A 74 -5.33 21.72 4.38
C GLU A 74 -5.84 21.58 5.82
N TRP A 75 -5.12 20.85 6.68
CA TRP A 75 -5.53 20.62 8.06
C TRP A 75 -5.25 21.84 8.94
N SER A 76 -6.20 22.11 9.83
CA SER A 76 -5.99 23.01 10.96
C SER A 76 -4.92 22.46 11.91
N ALA A 77 -4.39 23.34 12.77
CA ALA A 77 -3.45 22.93 13.81
C ALA A 77 -4.04 21.88 14.77
N GLU A 78 -5.35 21.92 15.01
CA GLU A 78 -6.05 20.94 15.85
C GLU A 78 -6.13 19.57 15.18
N GLU A 79 -6.47 19.53 13.89
CA GLU A 79 -6.50 18.30 13.10
C GLU A 79 -5.11 17.67 12.98
N LEU A 80 -4.06 18.47 12.77
CA LEU A 80 -2.67 18.00 12.79
C LEU A 80 -2.32 17.39 14.16
N ALA A 81 -2.58 18.10 15.25
CA ALA A 81 -2.29 17.60 16.59
C ALA A 81 -3.06 16.30 16.92
N ARG A 82 -4.26 16.14 16.39
CA ARG A 82 -5.10 14.95 16.57
C ARG A 82 -4.63 13.76 15.74
N HIS A 83 -4.41 13.94 14.44
CA HIS A 83 -4.23 12.83 13.50
C HIS A 83 -2.78 12.43 13.27
N GLU A 84 -1.82 13.35 13.41
CA GLU A 84 -0.41 13.03 13.18
C GLU A 84 0.14 11.91 14.08
N PRO A 85 -0.14 11.89 15.41
CA PRO A 85 0.36 10.82 16.27
C PRO A 85 -0.22 9.46 15.89
N GLU A 86 -1.49 9.43 15.52
CA GLU A 86 -2.20 8.22 15.13
C GLU A 86 -1.66 7.68 13.80
N ILE A 87 -1.52 8.54 12.78
CA ILE A 87 -0.92 8.17 11.50
C ILE A 87 0.50 7.66 11.68
N LYS A 88 1.32 8.30 12.52
CA LYS A 88 2.67 7.82 12.81
C LYS A 88 2.64 6.42 13.44
N LYS A 89 1.78 6.22 14.44
CA LYS A 89 1.62 4.91 15.09
C LYS A 89 1.18 3.84 14.09
N SER A 90 0.22 4.15 13.21
CA SER A 90 -0.24 3.23 12.18
C SER A 90 0.85 2.94 11.14
N ILE A 91 1.70 3.90 10.78
CA ILE A 91 2.87 3.65 9.91
C ILE A 91 3.84 2.69 10.58
N ASP A 92 4.19 2.94 11.85
CA ASP A 92 5.16 2.12 12.58
C ASP A 92 4.65 0.68 12.71
N TRP A 93 3.38 0.51 13.09
CA TRP A 93 2.73 -0.80 13.18
C TRP A 93 2.62 -1.49 11.81
N ALA A 94 2.17 -0.78 10.78
CA ALA A 94 2.06 -1.33 9.43
C ALA A 94 3.43 -1.83 8.92
N LYS A 95 4.50 -1.08 9.17
CA LYS A 95 5.87 -1.48 8.85
C LYS A 95 6.28 -2.76 9.58
N GLU A 96 6.01 -2.84 10.88
CA GLU A 96 6.35 -3.99 11.70
C GLU A 96 5.75 -5.29 11.14
N ILE A 97 4.48 -5.26 10.74
CA ILE A 97 3.77 -6.47 10.31
C ILE A 97 3.96 -6.83 8.84
N SER A 98 4.27 -5.86 7.97
CA SER A 98 4.25 -6.07 6.50
C SER A 98 5.61 -5.96 5.82
N LEU A 99 6.69 -5.62 6.54
CA LEU A 99 8.02 -5.47 5.95
C LEU A 99 8.49 -6.71 5.18
N PRO A 100 8.33 -7.95 5.66
CA PRO A 100 8.70 -9.15 4.89
C PRO A 100 7.90 -9.28 3.59
N GLN A 101 6.60 -8.97 3.62
CA GLN A 101 5.72 -9.06 2.47
C GLN A 101 6.04 -7.98 1.43
N CYS A 102 6.39 -6.77 1.85
CA CYS A 102 6.86 -5.72 0.94
C CYS A 102 8.12 -6.18 0.19
N LYS A 103 9.07 -6.84 0.89
CA LYS A 103 10.29 -7.38 0.24
C LYS A 103 9.94 -8.51 -0.74
N SER A 104 9.10 -9.44 -0.34
CA SER A 104 8.65 -10.54 -1.21
C SER A 104 7.96 -10.01 -2.48
N LEU A 105 7.03 -9.06 -2.35
CA LEU A 105 6.34 -8.46 -3.49
C LEU A 105 7.29 -7.69 -4.41
N ALA A 106 8.23 -6.93 -3.84
CA ALA A 106 9.27 -6.26 -4.62
C ALA A 106 10.07 -7.29 -5.42
N GLU A 107 10.66 -8.30 -4.76
CA GLU A 107 11.46 -9.34 -5.40
C GLU A 107 10.69 -10.09 -6.51
N ARG A 108 9.41 -10.37 -6.30
CA ARG A 108 8.56 -11.09 -7.26
C ARG A 108 8.16 -10.26 -8.48
N PHE A 109 8.03 -8.95 -8.32
CA PHE A 109 7.35 -8.10 -9.32
C PHE A 109 8.17 -6.92 -9.83
N SER A 110 9.41 -6.72 -9.37
CA SER A 110 10.32 -5.67 -9.86
C SER A 110 11.32 -6.14 -10.93
N ALA A 111 11.09 -7.31 -11.53
CA ALA A 111 11.95 -7.90 -12.57
C ALA A 111 11.60 -7.44 -13.98
#